data_AF-A0A7C5GDE3-F1
#
_entry.id   AF-A0A7C5GDE3-F1
#
_cell.length_a   1.000
_cell.length_b   1.000
_cell.length_c   1.000
_cell.angle_alpha   90.00
_cell.angle_beta   90.00
_cell.angle_gamma   90.00
#
_symmetry.space_group_name_H-M   'P 1'
#
loop_
_entity.id
_entity.type
_entity.pdbx_description
1 polymer ?
#
loop_
_entity_poly.entity_id
_entity_poly.type
_entity_poly.pdbx_seq_one_letter_code
_entity_poly.pdbx_strand_id
1 'polypeptide(L)'
;MAETIREQAQAALKEVEEISAVVLPEPSTELVPVDAADEPTSAEIQKRMDEIDMGNTQSIIEFGSTAQAGLQEISQEMLQGVRNKDVGPAGDSLSAIVTTIRGFSVNELDMRRKRSWWERLLGRAAPAAKFLARYEDVQGQ
;
A
#
# COMPACT_ATOMS: atom_id res chain seq x y z
N MET A 1 -7.40 -23.44 11.15
CA MET A 1 -7.42 -21.98 10.89
C MET A 1 -6.25 -21.26 11.54
N ALA A 2 -6.02 -21.37 12.86
CA ALA A 2 -4.85 -20.74 13.48
C ALA A 2 -3.51 -21.34 13.01
N GLU A 3 -3.41 -22.67 12.89
CA GLU A 3 -2.19 -23.35 12.42
C GLU A 3 -1.85 -23.01 10.96
N THR A 4 -2.86 -23.00 10.08
CA THR A 4 -2.72 -22.63 8.67
C THR A 4 -2.28 -21.17 8.47
N ILE A 5 -2.74 -20.26 9.34
CA ILE A 5 -2.30 -18.85 9.31
C ILE A 5 -0.85 -18.74 9.78
N ARG A 6 -0.46 -19.53 10.78
CA ARG A 6 0.91 -19.55 11.31
C ARG A 6 1.91 -20.09 10.29
N GLU A 7 1.56 -21.16 9.58
CA GLU A 7 2.37 -21.72 8.49
C GLU A 7 2.52 -20.72 7.33
N GLN A 8 1.43 -20.05 6.93
CA GLN A 8 1.47 -19.02 5.89
C GLN A 8 2.32 -17.81 6.29
N ALA A 9 2.21 -17.36 7.54
CA ALA A 9 3.03 -16.27 8.06
C ALA A 9 4.52 -16.62 8.10
N GLN A 10 4.87 -17.87 8.46
CA GLN A 10 6.25 -18.34 8.43
C GLN A 10 6.80 -18.45 7.01
N ALA A 11 5.99 -18.90 6.04
CA ALA A 11 6.39 -18.92 4.63
C ALA A 11 6.64 -17.51 4.09
N ALA A 12 5.76 -16.56 4.38
CA ALA A 12 5.91 -15.16 3.96
C ALA A 12 7.12 -14.49 4.61
N LEU A 13 7.41 -14.78 5.89
CA LEU A 13 8.61 -14.29 6.57
C LEU A 13 9.88 -14.78 5.88
N LYS A 14 9.93 -16.08 5.55
CA LYS A 14 11.08 -16.66 4.86
C LYS A 14 11.32 -16.03 3.48
N GLU A 15 10.25 -15.78 2.72
CA GLU A 15 10.35 -15.10 1.42
C GLU A 15 10.86 -13.65 1.56
N VAL A 16 10.40 -12.93 2.60
CA VAL A 16 10.89 -11.57 2.90
C VAL A 16 12.36 -11.58 3.33
N GLU A 17 12.77 -12.56 4.14
CA GLU A 17 14.17 -12.74 4.53
C GLU A 17 15.07 -13.05 3.32
N GLU A 18 14.63 -13.92 2.41
CA GLU A 18 15.37 -14.26 1.19
C GLU A 18 15.54 -13.03 0.28
N ILE A 19 14.51 -12.21 0.12
CA ILE A 19 14.58 -10.99 -0.71
C ILE A 19 15.42 -9.90 -0.04
N SER A 20 15.26 -9.68 1.26
CA SER A 20 15.99 -8.64 1.99
C SER A 20 17.46 -8.98 2.24
N ALA A 21 17.82 -10.27 2.20
CA ALA A 21 19.21 -10.71 2.28
C ALA A 21 20.00 -10.45 1.00
N VAL A 22 19.34 -10.15 -0.13
CA VAL A 22 20.03 -9.76 -1.37
C VAL A 22 20.55 -8.34 -1.22
N VAL A 23 21.84 -8.23 -0.91
CA VAL A 23 22.56 -6.95 -0.96
C VAL A 23 22.73 -6.58 -2.43
N LEU A 24 22.11 -5.48 -2.84
CA LEU A 24 22.34 -4.92 -4.16
C LEU A 24 23.81 -4.48 -4.27
N PRO A 25 24.57 -4.95 -5.27
CA PRO A 25 25.94 -4.51 -5.46
C PRO A 25 25.96 -3.00 -5.76
N GLU A 26 26.94 -2.30 -5.20
CA GLU A 26 27.14 -0.90 -5.57
C GLU A 26 27.54 -0.79 -7.04
N PRO A 27 27.03 0.21 -7.78
CA PRO A 27 27.42 0.42 -9.16
C PRO A 27 28.92 0.73 -9.22
N SER A 28 29.65 -0.02 -10.05
CA SER A 28 31.07 0.24 -10.28
C SER A 28 31.27 1.62 -10.91
N THR A 29 32.31 2.33 -10.49
CA THR A 29 32.75 3.60 -11.10
C THR A 29 33.82 3.39 -12.16
N GLU A 30 34.21 2.14 -12.40
CA GLU A 30 35.21 1.79 -13.42
C GLU A 30 34.66 2.06 -14.81
N LEU A 31 35.44 2.77 -15.63
CA LEU A 31 35.10 3.05 -17.01
C LEU A 31 35.31 1.78 -17.84
N VAL A 32 34.21 1.20 -18.32
CA VAL A 32 34.24 0.07 -19.26
C VAL A 32 34.01 0.61 -20.68
N PRO A 33 35.06 0.71 -21.53
CA PRO A 33 34.87 1.09 -22.92
C PRO A 33 34.11 0.00 -23.68
N VAL A 34 33.34 0.39 -24.71
CA VAL A 34 32.49 -0.53 -25.48
C VAL A 34 33.27 -1.74 -26.04
N ASP A 35 34.53 -1.53 -26.42
CA ASP A 35 35.40 -2.58 -26.97
C ASP A 35 35.87 -3.62 -25.93
N ALA A 36 35.80 -3.28 -24.65
CA ALA A 36 36.17 -4.16 -23.53
C ALA A 36 34.96 -4.72 -22.77
N ALA A 37 33.74 -4.28 -23.13
CA ALA A 37 32.50 -4.77 -22.57
C ALA A 37 32.14 -6.15 -23.14
N ASP A 38 31.48 -6.98 -22.34
CA ASP A 38 30.85 -8.21 -22.82
C ASP A 38 29.69 -7.91 -23.79
N GLU A 39 29.27 -8.91 -24.57
CA GLU A 39 28.23 -8.76 -25.61
C GLU A 39 26.92 -8.09 -25.12
N PRO A 40 26.31 -8.48 -23.99
CA PRO A 40 25.06 -7.83 -23.55
C PRO A 40 25.30 -6.39 -23.07
N THR A 41 26.43 -6.12 -22.41
CA THR A 41 26.77 -4.77 -21.93
C THR A 41 27.07 -3.83 -23.09
N SER A 42 27.83 -4.28 -24.09
CA SER A 42 28.14 -3.49 -25.29
C SER A 42 26.89 -3.17 -26.12
N ALA A 43 25.94 -4.11 -26.23
CA ALA A 43 24.65 -3.87 -26.88
C ALA A 43 23.84 -2.76 -26.17
N GLU A 44 23.78 -2.79 -24.83
CA GLU A 44 23.11 -1.74 -24.05
C GLU A 44 23.83 -0.38 -24.13
N ILE A 45 25.16 -0.38 -24.18
CA ILE A 45 25.95 0.85 -24.42
C ILE A 45 25.60 1.43 -25.80
N GLN A 46 25.60 0.60 -26.85
CA GLN A 46 25.27 1.05 -28.20
C GLN A 46 23.86 1.61 -28.29
N LYS A 47 22.89 0.93 -27.67
CA LYS A 47 21.51 1.41 -27.59
C LYS A 47 21.42 2.80 -26.95
N ARG A 48 22.17 3.04 -25.86
CA ARG A 48 22.23 4.36 -25.20
C ARG A 48 22.94 5.41 -26.05
N MET A 49 23.96 5.00 -26.83
CA MET A 49 24.59 5.90 -27.80
C MET A 49 23.62 6.34 -28.89
N ASP A 50 22.70 5.47 -29.30
CA ASP A 50 21.67 5.79 -30.29
C ASP A 50 20.55 6.70 -29.73
N GLU A 51 20.43 6.81 -28.40
CA GLU A 51 19.46 7.70 -27.72
C GLU A 51 19.91 9.18 -27.68
N ILE A 52 21.17 9.48 -28.00
CA ILE A 52 21.72 10.85 -27.95
C ILE A 52 22.26 11.30 -29.31
N ASP A 53 21.83 12.48 -29.75
CA ASP A 53 22.40 13.17 -30.90
C ASP A 53 23.30 14.33 -30.43
N MET A 54 24.60 14.16 -30.61
CA MET A 54 25.62 15.15 -30.23
C MET A 54 25.57 16.44 -31.06
N GLY A 55 24.90 16.44 -32.22
CA GLY A 55 24.65 17.64 -33.03
C GLY A 55 23.45 18.47 -32.54
N ASN A 56 22.64 17.92 -31.64
CA ASN A 56 21.43 18.53 -31.14
C ASN A 56 21.54 18.84 -29.65
N THR A 57 21.72 20.10 -29.30
CA THR A 57 21.81 20.56 -27.89
C THR A 57 20.61 20.13 -27.05
N GLN A 58 19.40 20.09 -27.62
CA GLN A 58 18.22 19.66 -26.89
C GLN A 58 18.30 18.16 -26.55
N SER A 59 18.80 17.33 -27.45
CA SER A 59 19.02 15.90 -27.20
C SER A 59 20.03 15.68 -26.07
N ILE A 60 21.12 16.44 -26.05
CA ILE A 60 22.12 16.37 -24.96
C ILE A 60 21.50 16.78 -23.62
N ILE A 61 20.65 17.81 -23.60
CA ILE A 61 19.96 18.28 -22.39
C ILE A 61 18.96 17.24 -21.88
N GLU A 62 18.23 16.59 -22.79
CA GLU A 62 17.20 15.60 -22.46
C GLU A 62 17.79 14.21 -22.13
N PHE A 63 19.01 13.93 -22.57
CA PHE A 63 19.67 12.64 -22.31
C PHE A 63 19.75 12.36 -20.81
N GLY A 64 19.21 11.22 -20.38
CA GLY A 64 19.11 10.82 -18.98
C GLY A 64 17.83 11.24 -18.26
N SER A 65 16.99 12.11 -18.82
CA SER A 65 15.70 12.50 -18.23
C SER A 65 14.75 11.32 -18.01
N THR A 66 14.74 10.35 -18.93
CA THR A 66 13.94 9.11 -18.82
C THR A 66 14.35 8.27 -17.61
N ALA A 67 15.66 8.15 -17.33
CA ALA A 67 16.13 7.41 -16.16
C ALA A 67 15.71 8.10 -14.85
N GLN A 68 15.72 9.43 -14.81
CA GLN A 68 15.25 10.21 -13.65
C GLN A 68 13.75 10.06 -13.43
N ALA A 69 12.95 10.07 -14.51
CA ALA A 69 11.51 9.81 -14.45
C ALA A 69 11.22 8.38 -13.94
N GLY A 70 11.97 7.38 -14.42
CA GLY A 70 11.83 5.99 -13.98
C GLY A 70 12.05 5.80 -12.47
N LEU A 71 13.03 6.49 -11.86
CA LEU A 71 13.23 6.44 -10.40
C LEU A 71 12.02 6.97 -9.62
N GLN A 72 11.34 7.99 -10.15
CA GLN A 72 10.15 8.56 -9.54
C GLN A 72 8.94 7.63 -9.67
N GLU A 73 8.80 6.93 -10.79
CA GLU A 73 7.77 5.90 -11.00
C GLU A 73 7.98 4.71 -10.08
N ILE A 74 9.20 4.16 -10.05
CA ILE A 74 9.60 3.07 -9.16
C ILE A 74 9.32 3.42 -7.69
N SER A 75 9.61 4.66 -7.26
CA SER A 75 9.30 5.11 -5.90
C SER A 75 7.80 5.10 -5.61
N GLN A 76 6.95 5.46 -6.58
CA GLN A 76 5.50 5.43 -6.42
C GLN A 76 4.95 4.00 -6.40
N GLU A 77 5.47 3.11 -7.24
CA GLU A 77 5.13 1.69 -7.24
C GLU A 77 5.51 1.04 -5.91
N MET A 78 6.70 1.32 -5.38
CA MET A 78 7.11 0.86 -4.05
C MET A 78 6.16 1.37 -2.96
N LEU A 79 5.82 2.65 -2.96
CA LEU A 79 4.88 3.23 -1.98
C LEU A 79 3.47 2.66 -2.09
N GLN A 80 3.03 2.23 -3.27
CA GLN A 80 1.75 1.54 -3.46
C GLN A 80 1.84 0.08 -3.00
N GLY A 81 2.92 -0.61 -3.32
CA GLY A 81 3.20 -1.97 -2.89
C GLY A 81 3.24 -2.11 -1.37
N VAL A 82 3.95 -1.23 -0.66
CA VAL A 82 4.00 -1.20 0.81
C VAL A 82 2.63 -0.90 1.40
N ARG A 83 1.92 0.12 0.90
CA ARG A 83 0.55 0.41 1.35
C ARG A 83 -0.38 -0.78 1.20
N ASN A 84 -0.34 -1.49 0.08
CA ASN A 84 -1.20 -2.65 -0.16
C ASN A 84 -0.77 -3.89 0.64
N LYS A 85 0.54 -4.08 0.87
CA LYS A 85 1.09 -5.20 1.64
C LYS A 85 0.90 -5.05 3.15
N ASP A 86 0.97 -3.82 3.67
CA ASP A 86 0.83 -3.52 5.11
C ASP A 86 -0.61 -3.32 5.58
N VAL A 87 -1.56 -3.00 4.67
CA VAL A 87 -2.97 -2.91 5.07
C VAL A 87 -3.63 -4.28 5.16
N GLY A 88 -3.42 -5.21 4.23
CA GLY A 88 -3.99 -6.57 4.31
C GLY A 88 -5.49 -6.65 4.71
N PRO A 89 -6.01 -7.83 5.12
CA PRO A 89 -7.39 -7.97 5.62
C PRO A 89 -7.67 -7.17 6.91
N ALA A 90 -6.60 -6.79 7.62
CA ALA A 90 -6.68 -6.04 8.88
C ALA A 90 -6.91 -4.53 8.66
N GLY A 91 -6.53 -3.96 7.52
CA GLY A 91 -6.62 -2.54 7.20
C GLY A 91 -8.06 -2.10 6.96
N ASP A 92 -8.86 -2.92 6.28
CA ASP A 92 -10.31 -2.72 6.17
C ASP A 92 -10.97 -2.82 7.54
N SER A 93 -10.52 -3.76 8.39
CA SER A 93 -11.03 -3.92 9.76
C SER A 93 -10.66 -2.72 10.65
N LEU A 94 -9.44 -2.20 10.55
CA LEU A 94 -9.00 -1.00 11.28
C LEU A 94 -9.70 0.26 10.78
N SER A 95 -9.88 0.40 9.46
CA SER A 95 -10.64 1.48 8.83
C SER A 95 -12.12 1.44 9.25
N ALA A 96 -12.72 0.25 9.29
CA ALA A 96 -14.08 0.03 9.78
C ALA A 96 -14.21 0.35 11.28
N ILE A 97 -13.22 -0.02 12.10
CA ILE A 97 -13.18 0.31 13.53
C ILE A 97 -13.06 1.83 13.73
N VAL A 98 -12.17 2.52 13.02
CA VAL A 98 -12.02 3.99 13.12
C VAL A 98 -13.25 4.72 12.60
N THR A 99 -13.88 4.22 11.53
CA THR A 99 -15.14 4.77 11.00
C THR A 99 -16.28 4.58 11.98
N THR A 100 -16.35 3.43 12.66
CA THR A 100 -17.34 3.17 13.71
C THR A 100 -17.12 4.07 14.92
N ILE A 101 -15.87 4.25 15.37
CA ILE A 101 -15.51 5.14 16.49
C ILE A 101 -15.79 6.62 16.16
N ARG A 102 -15.52 7.05 14.92
CA ARG A 102 -15.87 8.41 14.43
C ARG A 102 -17.38 8.57 14.22
N GLY A 103 -18.09 7.53 13.82
CA GLY A 103 -19.55 7.51 13.69
C GLY A 103 -20.29 7.53 15.02
N PHE A 104 -19.73 6.89 16.06
CA PHE A 104 -20.26 6.91 17.43
C PHE A 104 -20.05 8.25 18.15
N SER A 105 -19.13 9.11 17.70
CA SER A 105 -18.84 10.39 18.38
C SER A 105 -19.59 11.60 17.82
N VAL A 106 -20.29 11.50 16.68
CA VAL A 106 -21.02 12.65 16.11
C VAL A 106 -22.55 12.55 16.28
N ASN A 107 -23.10 11.37 16.61
CA ASN A 107 -24.56 11.21 16.71
C ASN A 107 -25.13 10.87 18.09
N GLU A 108 -24.32 10.77 19.16
CA GLU A 108 -24.85 10.48 20.50
C GLU A 108 -24.67 11.59 21.55
N LEU A 109 -24.08 12.74 21.21
CA LEU A 109 -23.91 13.86 22.16
C LEU A 109 -24.33 15.23 21.63
N ASP A 110 -25.47 15.32 20.93
CA ASP A 110 -26.24 16.57 20.91
C ASP A 110 -27.61 16.40 21.58
N MET A 111 -27.58 16.36 22.90
CA MET A 111 -28.77 16.42 23.76
C MET A 111 -29.39 17.83 23.82
N ARG A 112 -28.99 18.80 22.98
CA ARG A 112 -29.60 20.15 22.93
C ARG A 112 -30.66 20.30 21.84
N ARG A 113 -31.00 19.21 21.12
CA ARG A 113 -32.02 19.29 20.07
C ARG A 113 -33.42 19.36 20.70
N LYS A 114 -34.11 20.48 20.44
CA LYS A 114 -35.52 20.68 20.85
C LYS A 114 -36.38 19.55 20.27
N ARG A 115 -37.07 18.84 21.15
CA ARG A 115 -38.02 17.74 20.85
C ARG A 115 -38.91 18.10 19.66
N SER A 116 -38.93 17.24 18.64
CA SER A 116 -39.77 17.44 17.46
C SER A 116 -41.21 17.01 17.75
N TRP A 117 -42.19 17.73 17.23
CA TRP A 117 -43.63 17.48 17.37
C TRP A 117 -44.03 16.01 17.08
N TRP A 118 -43.27 15.33 16.22
CA TRP A 118 -43.41 13.92 15.89
C TRP A 118 -43.10 12.95 17.05
N GLU A 119 -42.12 13.26 17.91
CA GLU A 119 -41.78 12.42 19.07
C GLU A 119 -42.85 12.45 20.17
N ARG A 120 -43.64 13.53 20.21
CA ARG A 120 -44.77 13.66 21.13
C ARG A 120 -46.00 12.90 20.66
N LEU A 121 -46.06 12.53 19.37
CA LEU A 121 -47.18 11.82 18.75
C LEU A 121 -46.95 10.29 18.74
N LEU A 122 -45.71 9.84 18.60
CA LEU A 122 -45.32 8.41 18.64
C LEU A 122 -44.92 8.00 20.06
N GLY A 123 -45.89 8.05 20.97
CA GLY A 123 -45.73 7.55 22.34
C GLY A 123 -45.21 6.11 22.36
N ARG A 124 -44.16 5.89 23.18
CA ARG A 124 -43.69 4.62 23.73
C ARG A 124 -43.95 3.37 22.86
N ALA A 125 -42.93 2.96 22.12
CA ALA A 125 -42.64 1.54 21.90
C ALA A 125 -41.13 1.33 22.11
N ALA A 126 -40.77 0.87 23.32
CA ALA A 126 -39.47 0.27 23.59
C ALA A 126 -39.44 -1.17 23.00
N PRO A 127 -38.37 -1.97 23.17
CA PRO A 127 -37.01 -1.67 23.62
C PRO A 127 -35.94 -2.31 22.71
N ALA A 128 -34.67 -2.12 23.09
CA ALA A 128 -33.47 -2.75 22.57
C ALA A 128 -33.43 -4.30 22.66
N ALA A 129 -34.42 -5.01 22.11
CA ALA A 129 -34.47 -6.48 22.09
C ALA A 129 -33.63 -7.10 20.94
N LYS A 130 -33.20 -6.31 19.95
CA LYS A 130 -32.36 -6.80 18.84
C LYS A 130 -30.86 -6.74 19.11
N PHE A 131 -30.42 -6.14 20.22
CA PHE A 131 -29.00 -6.00 20.55
C PHE A 131 -28.50 -6.98 21.61
N LEU A 132 -29.39 -7.63 22.39
CA LEU A 132 -28.99 -8.67 23.33
C LEU A 132 -28.87 -10.06 22.67
N ALA A 133 -29.65 -10.34 21.62
CA ALA A 133 -29.68 -11.66 20.98
C ALA A 133 -28.46 -12.00 20.09
N ARG A 134 -27.57 -11.03 19.83
CA ARG A 134 -26.38 -11.23 18.97
C ARG A 134 -25.11 -11.62 19.76
N TYR A 135 -25.18 -11.67 21.09
CA TYR A 135 -24.01 -12.00 21.93
C TYR A 135 -24.09 -13.39 22.58
N GLU A 136 -25.22 -14.09 22.47
CA GLU A 136 -25.39 -15.43 23.06
C GLU A 136 -24.96 -16.58 22.12
N ASP A 137 -24.85 -16.32 20.80
CA ASP A 137 -24.59 -17.37 19.80
C ASP A 137 -23.10 -17.62 19.50
N VAL A 138 -22.17 -16.99 20.24
CA VAL A 138 -20.70 -17.14 20.02
C VAL A 138 -19.97 -17.69 21.26
N GLN A 139 -20.69 -18.26 22.23
CA GLN A 139 -20.08 -18.94 23.39
C GLN A 139 -20.49 -20.41 23.53
N GLY A 140 -21.14 -20.97 22.50
CA GLY A 140 -21.72 -22.31 22.58
C GLY A 140 -21.56 -23.18 21.36
N GLN A 141 -20.43 -23.11 20.63
CA GLN A 141 -19.90 -24.20 19.79
C GLN A 141 -18.37 -24.10 19.69
#